data_AF-A0A4R0G602-F1
#
_entry.id   AF-A0A4R0G602-F1
#
_cell.length_a   1.000
_cell.length_b   1.000
_cell.length_c   1.000
_cell.angle_alpha   90.00
_cell.angle_beta   90.00
_cell.angle_gamma   90.00
#
_symmetry.space_group_name_H-M   'P 1'
#
loop_
_entity.id
_entity.type
_entity.pdbx_description
1 polymer ?
#
loop_
_entity_poly.entity_id
_entity_poly.type
_entity_poly.pdbx_seq_one_letter_code
_entity_poly.pdbx_strand_id
1 'polypeptide(L)' 'GGSEQVIVKSLTYSAAGQKLREEHGNGVVTTYSYEAETQRLVGIKTERATTTKVLQDLRYEYDPVGNVLV' A
#
# COMPACT_ATOMS: atom_id res chain seq x y z
N GLY A 1 -26.00 15.00 -16.53
CA GLY A 1 -25.58 14.04 -15.49
C GLY A 1 -24.24 13.47 -15.89
N GLY A 2 -23.28 13.39 -14.98
CA GLY A 2 -21.95 12.81 -15.25
C GLY A 2 -21.99 11.28 -15.26
N SER A 3 -21.09 10.66 -16.02
CA SER A 3 -20.87 9.22 -16.01
C SER A 3 -20.24 8.76 -14.68
N GLU A 4 -20.58 7.56 -14.22
CA GLU A 4 -19.93 6.95 -13.04
C GLU A 4 -18.41 6.83 -13.24
N GLN A 5 -17.65 7.05 -12.17
CA GLN A 5 -16.19 6.93 -12.16
C GLN A 5 -15.74 5.97 -11.07
N VAL A 6 -14.93 4.98 -11.46
CA VAL A 6 -14.28 4.07 -10.51
C VAL A 6 -13.14 4.83 -9.83
N ILE A 7 -13.24 5.01 -8.52
CA ILE A 7 -12.17 5.62 -7.72
C ILE A 7 -11.23 4.52 -7.20
N VAL A 8 -11.80 3.50 -6.55
CA VAL A 8 -11.09 2.29 -6.12
C VAL A 8 -11.68 1.10 -6.87
N LYS A 9 -10.81 0.37 -7.55
CA LYS A 9 -11.18 -0.81 -8.34
C LYS A 9 -11.17 -2.08 -7.48
N SER A 10 -10.18 -2.23 -6.61
CA SER A 10 -10.10 -3.35 -5.68
C SER A 10 -9.30 -2.99 -4.43
N LEU A 11 -9.63 -3.65 -3.32
CA LEU A 11 -8.94 -3.49 -2.05
C LEU A 11 -8.91 -4.83 -1.31
N THR A 12 -7.73 -5.27 -0.91
CA THR A 12 -7.52 -6.48 -0.12
C THR A 12 -6.95 -6.16 1.26
N TYR A 13 -7.14 -7.08 2.20
CA TYR A 13 -6.78 -6.89 3.60
C TYR A 13 -5.98 -8.08 4.15
N SER A 14 -5.15 -7.81 5.14
CA SER A 14 -4.44 -8.82 5.94
C SER A 14 -5.41 -9.51 6.89
N ALA A 15 -4.97 -10.62 7.49
CA ALA A 15 -5.72 -11.29 8.54
C ALA A 15 -6.00 -10.36 9.75
N ALA A 16 -5.15 -9.36 9.97
CA ALA A 16 -5.33 -8.34 11.00
C ALA A 16 -6.24 -7.17 10.56
N GLY A 17 -6.83 -7.22 9.36
CA GLY A 17 -7.72 -6.18 8.84
C GLY A 17 -7.00 -4.94 8.29
N GLN A 18 -5.68 -5.00 8.08
CA GLN A 18 -4.90 -3.90 7.51
C GLN A 18 -4.93 -3.98 5.98
N LYS A 19 -4.91 -2.86 5.26
CA LYS A 19 -4.86 -2.86 3.78
C LYS A 19 -3.61 -3.61 3.30
N LEU A 20 -3.73 -4.56 2.38
CA LEU A 20 -2.57 -5.23 1.75
C LEU A 20 -2.30 -4.70 0.35
N ARG A 21 -3.36 -4.52 -0.45
CA ARG A 21 -3.23 -4.06 -1.84
C ARG A 21 -4.45 -3.25 -2.25
N GLU A 22 -4.20 -2.08 -2.81
CA GLU A 22 -5.23 -1.15 -3.28
C GLU A 22 -4.98 -0.84 -4.76
N GLU A 23 -5.97 -1.12 -5.62
CA GLU A 23 -5.95 -0.70 -7.02
C GLU A 23 -6.92 0.47 -7.23
N HIS A 24 -6.40 1.57 -7.75
CA HIS A 24 -7.18 2.76 -8.06
C HIS A 24 -7.67 2.74 -9.52
N GLY A 25 -8.77 3.43 -9.81
CA GLY A 25 -9.33 3.51 -11.17
C GLY A 25 -8.41 4.21 -12.19
N ASN A 26 -7.42 4.94 -11.73
CA ASN A 26 -6.38 5.57 -12.56
C ASN A 26 -5.22 4.61 -12.92
N GLY A 27 -5.30 3.33 -12.54
CA GLY A 27 -4.27 2.32 -12.83
C GLY A 27 -3.05 2.36 -11.90
N VAL A 28 -3.11 3.15 -10.83
CA VAL A 28 -2.12 3.13 -9.74
C VAL A 28 -2.45 1.99 -8.78
N VAL A 29 -1.42 1.26 -8.38
CA VAL A 29 -1.50 0.16 -7.41
C VAL A 29 -0.60 0.49 -6.23
N THR A 30 -1.14 0.39 -5.03
CA THR A 30 -0.38 0.52 -3.78
C THR A 30 -0.37 -0.83 -3.06
N THR A 31 0.82 -1.29 -2.70
CA THR A 31 1.05 -2.51 -1.91
C THR A 31 1.66 -2.12 -0.57
N TYR A 32 1.10 -2.68 0.50
CA TYR A 32 1.53 -2.47 1.87
C TYR A 32 2.19 -3.74 2.40
N SER A 33 3.37 -3.57 2.99
CA SER A 33 4.14 -4.66 3.60
C SER A 33 4.19 -4.48 5.10
N TYR A 34 3.92 -5.54 5.85
CA TYR A 34 3.91 -5.53 7.31
C TYR A 34 4.92 -6.52 7.87
N GLU A 35 5.57 -6.16 8.98
CA GLU A 35 6.38 -7.08 9.78
C GLU A 35 5.47 -8.15 10.40
N ALA A 36 5.84 -9.42 10.29
CA ALA A 36 4.96 -10.53 10.65
C ALA A 36 4.69 -10.60 12.17
N GLU A 37 5.71 -10.29 12.96
CA GLU A 37 5.72 -10.43 14.41
C GLU A 37 4.93 -9.32 15.10
N THR A 38 5.01 -8.09 14.59
CA THR A 38 4.42 -6.91 15.23
C THR A 38 3.25 -6.31 14.45
N GLN A 39 3.04 -6.73 13.20
CA GLN A 39 2.08 -6.13 12.26
C GLN A 39 2.34 -4.63 12.00
N ARG A 40 3.57 -4.16 12.23
CA ARG A 40 3.99 -2.79 11.88
C ARG A 40 4.19 -2.65 10.38
N LEU A 41 3.83 -1.49 9.83
CA LEU A 41 3.99 -1.20 8.41
C LEU A 41 5.47 -0.97 8.08
N VAL A 42 6.09 -1.85 7.31
CA VAL A 42 7.51 -1.75 6.92
C VAL A 42 7.71 -1.27 5.49
N GLY A 43 6.65 -1.21 4.68
CA GLY A 43 6.77 -0.70 3.33
C GLY A 43 5.47 -0.23 2.70
N ILE A 44 5.59 0.81 1.87
CA ILE A 44 4.52 1.30 1.00
C ILE A 44 5.11 1.45 -0.40
N LYS A 45 4.70 0.56 -1.30
CA LYS A 45 5.11 0.61 -2.70
C LYS A 45 3.95 1.04 -3.57
N THR A 46 4.10 2.14 -4.30
CA THR A 46 3.09 2.65 -5.24
C THR A 46 3.65 2.64 -6.64
N GLU A 47 2.91 2.01 -7.55
CA GLU A 47 3.35 1.74 -8.92
C GLU A 47 2.24 2.08 -9.90
N ARG A 48 2.61 2.54 -11.10
CA ARG A 48 1.68 2.58 -12.23
C ARG A 48 1.70 1.22 -12.92
N ALA A 49 0.64 0.43 -12.77
CA ALA A 49 0.58 -0.94 -13.29
C ALA A 49 0.74 -0.99 -14.82
N THR A 50 0.25 0.02 -15.54
CA THR A 50 0.31 0.07 -17.01
C THR A 50 1.74 0.22 -17.55
N THR A 51 2.65 0.79 -16.78
CA THR A 51 4.05 1.04 -17.21
C THR A 51 5.07 0.37 -16.28
N THR A 52 4.60 -0.39 -15.29
CA THR A 52 5.39 -0.93 -14.17
C THR A 52 6.34 0.09 -13.54
N LYS A 53 5.99 1.38 -13.58
CA LYS A 53 6.83 2.46 -13.07
C LYS A 53 6.58 2.62 -11.59
N VAL A 54 7.61 2.44 -10.78
CA VAL A 54 7.57 2.78 -9.35
C VAL A 54 7.46 4.30 -9.23
N LEU A 55 6.41 4.75 -8.57
CA LEU A 55 6.16 6.16 -8.27
C LEU A 55 6.65 6.52 -6.86
N GLN A 56 6.59 5.54 -5.95
CA GLN A 56 7.04 5.65 -4.57
C GLN A 56 7.38 4.25 -4.04
N ASP A 57 8.47 4.13 -3.28
CA ASP A 57 8.86 2.93 -2.54
C ASP A 57 9.40 3.38 -1.17
N LEU A 58 8.50 3.53 -0.19
CA LEU A 58 8.87 3.88 1.18
C LEU A 58 9.17 2.60 1.96
N ARG A 59 10.21 2.65 2.79
CA ARG A 59 10.61 1.55 3.67
C ARG A 59 10.84 2.10 5.07
N TYR A 60 10.29 1.40 6.05
CA TYR A 60 10.36 1.80 7.44
C TYR A 60 11.10 0.78 8.26
N GLU A 61 11.99 1.27 9.11
CA GLU A 61 12.64 0.50 10.16
C GLU A 61 12.23 1.05 11.52
N TYR A 62 12.04 0.15 12.49
CA TYR A 62 11.59 0.50 13.82
C TYR A 62 12.60 0.04 14.86
N ASP A 63 12.78 0.83 15.91
CA ASP A 63 13.40 0.32 17.13
C ASP A 63 12.44 -0.65 17.88
N PRO A 64 12.91 -1.35 18.93
CA PRO A 64 12.07 -2.30 19.66
C PRO A 64 10.79 -1.69 20.25
N VAL A 65 10.81 -0.41 20.63
CA VAL A 65 9.65 0.26 21.22
C VAL A 65 8.70 0.86 20.17
N GLY A 66 9.14 0.94 18.92
CA GLY A 66 8.31 1.33 17.77
C GLY A 66 8.56 2.73 17.24
N ASN A 67 9.66 3.38 17.60
CA ASN A 67 10.05 4.63 16.94
C ASN A 67 10.55 4.32 15.53
N VAL A 68 10.12 5.13 14.55
CA VAL A 68 10.62 5.06 13.17
C VAL A 68 12.04 5.60 13.12
N LEU A 69 12.96 4.82 12.55
CA LEU A 69 14.36 5.20 12.39
C LEU A 69 14.67 5.73 10.98
N VAL A 70 13.99 5.18 9.96
CA VAL A 70 14.15 5.51 8.53
C VAL A 70 12.78 5.52 7.87
#